data_AF-A0A2N0WBV3-F1
#
_entry.id   AF-A0A2N0WBV3-F1
#
_cell.length_a   1.000
_cell.length_b   1.000
_cell.length_c   1.000
_cell.angle_alpha   90.00
_cell.angle_beta   90.00
_cell.angle_gamma   90.00
#
_symmetry.space_group_name_H-M   'P 1'
#
loop_
_entity.id
_entity.type
_entity.pdbx_description
1 polymer ?
#
loop_
_entity_poly.entity_id
_entity_poly.type
_entity_poly.pdbx_seq_one_letter_code
_entity_poly.pdbx_strand_id
1 'polypeptide(L)'
;MSLIELKTTEEFVGAISKQAVSLSNNQFSEDFKKLFLYYLETFKDQINSMDWDFISIEFWFDSGQLILYPESFDYERLDPYMCLVYQYYQIYFDQLIAQNISDDVLEEESTEIKQKVTDRVNRVLNDLSTHILVELNRKKIYLKYFGVTKEFVFKEEVLKL
;
A
#
# COMPACT_ATOMS: atom_id res chain seq x y z
N MET A 1 -3.39 24.59 13.41
CA MET A 1 -2.27 23.92 12.73
C MET A 1 -2.47 24.13 11.25
N SER A 2 -1.52 24.77 10.58
CA SER A 2 -1.55 25.01 9.13
C SER A 2 -1.20 23.73 8.39
N LEU A 3 -2.03 23.32 7.43
CA LEU A 3 -1.73 22.25 6.49
C LEU A 3 -0.48 22.63 5.69
N ILE A 4 0.53 21.76 5.73
CA ILE A 4 1.76 21.90 4.94
C ILE A 4 1.45 21.27 3.57
N GLU A 5 1.49 22.06 2.50
CA GLU A 5 1.52 21.53 1.13
C GLU A 5 2.83 20.77 0.93
N LEU A 6 2.74 19.44 0.80
CA LEU A 6 3.87 18.56 0.47
C LEU A 6 4.00 18.50 -1.06
N LYS A 7 5.18 18.85 -1.58
CA LYS A 7 5.39 19.11 -3.02
C LYS A 7 6.05 17.95 -3.76
N THR A 8 6.49 16.89 -3.06
CA THR A 8 7.17 15.73 -3.67
C THR A 8 6.89 14.41 -2.93
N THR A 9 7.10 13.28 -3.62
CA THR A 9 6.93 11.91 -3.08
C THR A 9 7.90 11.62 -1.91
N GLU A 10 9.11 12.19 -1.92
CA GLU A 10 10.09 12.06 -0.83
C GLU A 10 9.67 12.81 0.44
N GLU A 11 9.07 14.00 0.30
CA GLU A 11 8.52 14.76 1.43
C GLU A 11 7.31 14.04 2.06
N PHE A 12 6.52 13.33 1.25
CA PHE A 12 5.40 12.50 1.68
C PHE A 12 5.87 11.27 2.48
N VAL A 13 6.87 10.54 1.99
CA VAL A 13 7.51 9.40 2.67
C VAL A 13 8.14 9.84 4.00
N GLY A 14 8.81 11.00 4.02
CA GLY A 14 9.41 11.57 5.24
C GLY A 14 8.38 11.95 6.31
N ALA A 15 7.23 12.52 5.92
CA ALA A 15 6.18 12.91 6.85
C ALA A 15 5.48 11.70 7.51
N ILE A 16 5.32 10.60 6.77
CA ILE A 16 4.66 9.37 7.24
C ILE A 16 5.59 8.55 8.14
N SER A 17 6.89 8.50 7.84
CA SER A 17 7.88 7.74 8.62
C SER A 17 7.96 8.15 10.11
N LYS A 18 7.52 9.38 10.46
CA LYS A 18 7.51 9.88 11.84
C LYS A 18 6.28 9.48 12.67
N GLN A 19 5.29 8.80 12.06
CA GLN A 19 4.05 8.40 12.72
C GLN A 19 3.95 6.87 12.83
N ALA A 20 5.01 6.23 13.35
CA ALA A 20 4.99 4.80 13.62
C ALA A 20 3.92 4.45 14.65
N VAL A 21 2.90 3.72 14.22
CA VAL A 21 1.71 3.41 15.02
C VAL A 21 1.76 1.98 15.54
N SER A 22 1.50 1.86 16.85
CA SER A 22 1.29 0.63 17.61
C SER A 22 0.06 -0.15 17.11
N LEU A 23 0.21 -1.47 16.97
CA LEU A 23 -0.85 -2.38 16.54
C LEU A 23 -1.94 -2.53 17.59
N SER A 24 -2.97 -1.69 17.48
CA SER A 24 -4.33 -2.22 17.56
C SER A 24 -4.86 -2.45 16.15
N ASN A 25 -5.58 -3.54 15.92
CA ASN A 25 -6.09 -3.94 14.59
C ASN A 25 -6.90 -2.83 13.88
N ASN A 26 -7.52 -1.93 14.62
CA ASN A 26 -8.30 -0.83 14.07
C ASN A 26 -7.41 0.30 13.55
N GLN A 27 -6.20 0.48 14.07
CA GLN A 27 -5.37 1.63 13.73
C GLN A 27 -4.75 1.50 12.34
N PHE A 28 -4.30 0.30 11.94
CA PHE A 28 -3.80 0.03 10.59
C PHE A 28 -4.79 0.46 9.50
N SER A 29 -6.04 0.00 9.61
CA SER A 29 -7.04 0.24 8.57
C SER A 29 -7.42 1.71 8.50
N GLU A 30 -7.54 2.38 9.65
CA GLU A 30 -7.85 3.81 9.71
C GLU A 30 -6.71 4.68 9.17
N ASP A 31 -5.45 4.34 9.48
CA ASP A 31 -4.30 5.10 8.99
C ASP A 31 -4.10 4.90 7.49
N PHE A 32 -4.21 3.66 7.00
CA PHE A 32 -4.21 3.37 5.57
C PHE A 32 -5.35 4.11 4.85
N LYS A 33 -6.57 4.05 5.39
CA LYS A 33 -7.74 4.74 4.83
C LYS A 33 -7.51 6.24 4.72
N LYS A 34 -7.06 6.90 5.79
CA LYS A 34 -6.78 8.34 5.79
C LYS A 34 -5.72 8.69 4.75
N LEU A 35 -4.63 7.93 4.71
CA LEU A 35 -3.54 8.20 3.79
C LEU A 35 -3.97 8.03 2.34
N PHE A 36 -4.70 6.96 2.06
CA PHE A 36 -5.19 6.65 0.72
C PHE A 36 -6.19 7.70 0.23
N LEU A 37 -7.10 8.17 1.10
CA LEU A 37 -8.00 9.26 0.76
C LEU A 37 -7.23 10.56 0.48
N TYR A 38 -6.22 10.88 1.28
CA TYR A 38 -5.37 12.05 1.04
C TYR A 38 -4.58 11.95 -0.26
N TYR A 39 -4.04 10.76 -0.58
CA TYR A 39 -3.39 10.47 -1.85
C TYR A 39 -4.33 10.68 -3.03
N LEU A 40 -5.54 10.14 -2.98
CA LEU A 40 -6.55 10.35 -4.04
C LEU A 40 -6.92 11.82 -4.19
N GLU A 41 -7.26 12.50 -3.08
CA GLU A 41 -7.63 13.91 -3.11
C GLU A 41 -6.53 14.79 -3.74
N THR A 42 -5.27 14.49 -3.43
CA THR A 42 -4.12 15.25 -3.91
C THR A 42 -3.79 14.96 -5.37
N PHE A 43 -3.89 13.69 -5.80
CA PHE A 43 -3.30 13.24 -7.06
C PHE A 43 -4.30 12.77 -8.11
N LYS A 44 -5.61 12.75 -7.83
CA LYS A 44 -6.64 12.26 -8.76
C LYS A 44 -6.55 12.85 -10.17
N ASP A 45 -6.30 14.15 -10.31
CA ASP A 45 -6.23 14.79 -11.63
C ASP A 45 -5.03 14.29 -12.43
N GLN A 46 -3.89 14.08 -11.75
CA GLN A 46 -2.69 13.51 -12.34
C GLN A 46 -2.95 12.06 -12.77
N ILE A 47 -3.47 11.23 -11.86
CA ILE A 47 -3.77 9.81 -12.09
C ILE A 47 -4.79 9.65 -13.24
N ASN A 48 -5.79 10.54 -13.32
CA ASN A 48 -6.80 10.52 -14.37
C ASN A 48 -6.25 10.91 -15.75
N SER A 49 -5.15 11.65 -15.79
CA SER A 49 -4.48 12.04 -17.04
C SER A 49 -3.53 10.97 -17.61
N MET A 50 -3.19 9.96 -16.81
CA MET A 50 -2.29 8.87 -17.18
C MET A 50 -3.00 7.75 -17.92
N ASP A 51 -2.25 7.08 -18.77
CA ASP A 51 -2.64 5.78 -19.32
C ASP A 51 -2.18 4.68 -18.36
N TRP A 52 -3.13 4.07 -17.66
CA TRP A 52 -2.88 3.02 -16.67
C TRP A 52 -4.02 2.01 -16.65
N ASP A 53 -3.68 0.77 -16.29
CA ASP A 53 -4.51 -0.41 -16.44
C ASP A 53 -5.00 -0.98 -15.11
N PHE A 54 -4.13 -0.96 -14.10
CA PHE A 54 -4.41 -1.46 -12.75
C PHE A 54 -3.69 -0.63 -11.69
N ILE A 55 -4.12 -0.79 -10.44
CA ILE A 55 -3.40 -0.31 -9.28
C ILE A 55 -2.58 -1.47 -8.72
N SER A 56 -1.29 -1.28 -8.62
CA SER A 56 -0.35 -2.19 -7.99
C SER A 56 -0.22 -1.88 -6.51
N ILE A 57 -0.20 -2.95 -5.71
CA ILE A 57 -0.08 -2.89 -4.26
C ILE A 57 1.01 -3.87 -3.85
N GLU A 58 2.10 -3.33 -3.30
CA GLU A 58 3.24 -4.11 -2.85
C GLU A 58 3.38 -4.03 -1.34
N PHE A 59 3.64 -5.16 -0.70
CA PHE A 59 4.01 -5.19 0.71
C PHE A 59 5.40 -5.81 0.90
N TRP A 60 6.34 -4.95 1.31
CA TRP A 60 7.72 -5.30 1.62
C TRP A 60 7.83 -5.46 3.12
N PHE A 61 7.71 -6.71 3.57
CA PHE A 61 7.58 -7.05 5.00
C PHE A 61 8.85 -6.75 5.80
N ASP A 62 10.01 -6.91 5.17
CA ASP A 62 11.36 -6.66 5.70
C ASP A 62 11.60 -5.17 5.99
N SER A 63 11.12 -4.29 5.12
CA SER A 63 11.17 -2.84 5.32
C SER A 63 9.89 -2.27 5.96
N GLY A 64 8.88 -3.13 6.17
CA GLY A 64 7.55 -2.73 6.62
C GLY A 64 6.80 -1.79 5.67
N GLN A 65 7.18 -1.74 4.40
CA GLN A 65 6.63 -0.77 3.44
C GLN A 65 5.42 -1.34 2.70
N LEU A 66 4.33 -0.59 2.68
CA LEU A 66 3.19 -0.80 1.79
C LEU A 66 3.21 0.29 0.71
N ILE A 67 3.34 -0.12 -0.54
CA ILE A 67 3.48 0.80 -1.68
C ILE A 67 2.28 0.58 -2.61
N LEU A 68 1.65 1.67 -3.04
CA LEU A 68 0.50 1.65 -3.94
C LEU A 68 0.70 2.64 -5.08
N TYR A 69 0.44 2.23 -6.32
CA TYR A 69 0.61 3.10 -7.49
C TYR A 69 -0.15 2.59 -8.72
N PRO A 70 -0.50 3.49 -9.67
CA PRO A 70 -1.01 3.09 -10.97
C PRO A 70 0.09 2.46 -11.83
N GLU A 71 -0.27 1.43 -12.60
CA GLU A 71 0.65 0.69 -13.47
C GLU A 71 -0.01 0.35 -14.81
N SER A 72 0.78 0.40 -15.88
CA SER A 72 0.40 -0.03 -17.23
C SER A 72 0.75 -1.51 -17.45
N PHE A 73 0.15 -2.16 -18.46
CA PHE A 73 0.49 -3.53 -18.82
C PHE A 73 1.94 -3.72 -19.28
N ASP A 74 2.63 -2.65 -19.65
CA ASP A 74 4.06 -2.66 -19.96
C ASP A 74 4.94 -2.69 -18.69
N TYR A 75 4.32 -2.85 -17.51
CA TYR A 75 4.96 -2.91 -16.18
C TYR A 75 5.76 -1.66 -15.81
N GLU A 76 5.38 -0.52 -16.39
CA GLU A 76 5.95 0.77 -15.99
C GLU A 76 5.22 1.25 -14.73
N ARG A 77 5.95 1.32 -13.61
CA ARG A 77 5.47 1.98 -12.39
C ARG A 77 5.28 3.46 -12.68
N LEU A 78 4.05 3.94 -12.54
CA LEU A 78 3.73 5.35 -12.78
C LEU A 78 3.68 6.13 -11.47
N ASP A 79 4.23 7.34 -11.50
CA ASP A 79 4.03 8.33 -10.45
C ASP A 79 2.68 9.01 -10.61
N PRO A 80 1.99 9.36 -9.51
CA PRO A 80 2.49 9.34 -8.14
C PRO A 80 2.23 8.00 -7.46
N TYR A 81 3.18 7.55 -6.64
CA TYR A 81 2.98 6.43 -5.72
C TYR A 81 2.71 6.89 -4.28
N MET A 82 1.92 6.11 -3.56
CA MET A 82 1.77 6.19 -2.12
C MET A 82 2.70 5.17 -1.48
N CYS A 83 3.38 5.55 -0.39
CA CYS A 83 4.15 4.62 0.43
C CYS A 83 3.83 4.85 1.91
N LEU A 84 3.53 3.76 2.61
CA LEU A 84 3.22 3.75 4.03
C LEU A 84 4.20 2.81 4.74
N VAL A 85 4.95 3.36 5.69
CA VAL A 85 5.97 2.63 6.44
C VAL A 85 5.42 2.20 7.80
N TYR A 86 5.38 0.88 8.02
CA TYR A 86 5.03 0.26 9.28
C TYR A 86 6.29 -0.21 10.01
N GLN A 87 6.93 0.70 10.74
CA GLN A 87 8.16 0.42 11.50
C GLN A 87 8.03 -0.79 12.43
N TYR A 88 6.82 -1.12 12.89
CA TYR A 88 6.59 -2.33 13.67
C TYR A 88 7.04 -3.60 12.94
N TYR A 89 6.66 -3.78 11.67
CA TYR A 89 7.03 -5.00 10.94
C TYR A 89 8.53 -5.06 10.70
N GLN A 90 9.16 -3.92 10.40
CA GLN A 90 10.61 -3.82 10.32
C GLN A 90 11.28 -4.30 11.62
N ILE A 91 10.86 -3.76 12.78
CA ILE A 91 11.39 -4.16 14.09
C ILE A 91 11.13 -5.64 14.39
N TYR A 92 9.94 -6.14 14.03
CA TYR A 92 9.58 -7.54 14.25
C TYR A 92 10.50 -8.50 13.49
N PHE A 93 10.69 -8.28 12.19
CA PHE A 93 11.57 -9.13 11.38
C PHE A 93 13.05 -8.96 11.76
N ASP A 94 13.50 -7.75 12.10
CA ASP A 94 14.85 -7.52 12.63
C ASP A 94 15.11 -8.35 13.90
N GLN A 95 14.11 -8.47 14.79
CA GLN A 95 14.22 -9.27 16.01
C GLN A 95 14.26 -10.78 15.72
N LEU A 96 13.47 -11.28 14.77
CA LEU A 96 13.50 -12.69 14.39
C LEU A 96 14.87 -13.06 13.78
N ILE A 97 15.42 -12.20 12.94
CA ILE A 97 16.77 -12.37 12.37
C ILE A 97 17.83 -12.34 13.48
N ALA A 98 17.75 -11.37 14.40
CA ALA A 98 18.70 -11.27 15.52
C ALA A 98 18.67 -12.50 16.45
N GLN A 99 17.54 -13.21 16.51
CA GLN A 99 17.38 -14.44 17.28
C GLN A 99 17.87 -15.70 16.54
N ASN A 100 18.42 -15.56 15.32
CA ASN A 100 18.81 -16.67 14.43
C ASN A 100 17.66 -17.67 14.20
N ILE A 101 16.43 -17.15 14.04
CA ILE A 101 15.30 -17.97 13.60
C ILE A 101 15.60 -18.54 12.22
N SER A 102 15.23 -19.80 11.99
CA SER A 102 15.49 -20.48 10.72
C SER A 102 14.71 -19.84 9.56
N ASP A 103 15.30 -19.86 8.37
CA ASP A 103 14.71 -19.31 7.14
C ASP A 103 13.30 -19.86 6.86
N ASP A 104 13.06 -21.15 7.07
CA ASP A 104 11.74 -21.78 6.88
C ASP A 104 10.64 -21.11 7.74
N VAL A 105 10.98 -20.78 8.98
CA VAL A 105 10.04 -20.13 9.93
C VAL A 105 9.85 -18.66 9.56
N LEU A 106 10.92 -17.97 9.11
CA LEU A 106 10.82 -16.60 8.60
C LEU A 106 9.94 -16.53 7.35
N GLU A 107 10.04 -17.52 6.46
CA GLU A 107 9.23 -17.58 5.24
C GLU A 107 7.75 -17.78 5.56
N GLU A 108 7.43 -18.72 6.45
CA GLU A 108 6.06 -18.99 6.92
C GLU A 108 5.44 -17.73 7.56
N GLU A 109 6.16 -17.10 8.50
CA GLU A 109 5.74 -15.85 9.16
C GLU A 109 5.55 -14.71 8.14
N SER A 110 6.46 -14.56 7.18
CA SER A 110 6.34 -13.53 6.13
C SER A 110 5.09 -13.74 5.28
N THR A 111 4.76 -15.00 4.98
CA THR A 111 3.61 -15.36 4.16
C THR A 111 2.32 -15.07 4.90
N GLU A 112 2.22 -15.44 6.18
CA GLU A 112 1.04 -15.16 7.00
C GLU A 112 0.82 -13.64 7.16
N ILE A 113 1.88 -12.87 7.41
CA ILE A 113 1.79 -11.41 7.55
C ILE A 113 1.39 -10.75 6.23
N LYS A 114 1.99 -11.14 5.09
CA LYS A 114 1.61 -10.64 3.76
C LYS A 114 0.13 -10.87 3.49
N GLN A 115 -0.38 -12.06 3.81
CA GLN A 115 -1.80 -12.38 3.65
C GLN A 115 -2.68 -11.49 4.53
N LYS A 116 -2.35 -11.35 5.81
CA LYS A 116 -3.08 -10.49 6.75
C LYS A 116 -3.12 -9.02 6.29
N VAL A 117 -2.00 -8.49 5.81
CA VAL A 117 -1.92 -7.11 5.29
C VAL A 117 -2.73 -6.97 4.01
N THR A 118 -2.58 -7.90 3.07
CA THR A 118 -3.33 -7.94 1.81
C THR A 118 -4.84 -7.92 2.06
N ASP A 119 -5.34 -8.77 2.95
CA ASP A 119 -6.77 -8.85 3.23
C ASP A 119 -7.31 -7.59 3.91
N ARG A 120 -6.51 -6.93 4.75
CA ARG A 120 -6.89 -5.65 5.38
C ARG A 120 -6.95 -4.52 4.36
N VAL A 121 -5.92 -4.37 3.54
CA VAL A 121 -5.87 -3.37 2.47
C VAL A 121 -7.03 -3.59 1.51
N ASN A 122 -7.25 -4.83 1.08
CA ASN A 122 -8.37 -5.19 0.21
C ASN A 122 -9.71 -4.79 0.81
N ARG A 123 -9.93 -5.06 2.11
CA ARG A 123 -11.16 -4.66 2.79
C ARG A 123 -11.35 -3.15 2.74
N VAL A 124 -10.33 -2.36 3.09
CA VAL A 124 -10.45 -0.89 3.09
C VAL A 124 -10.72 -0.35 1.68
N LEU A 125 -10.04 -0.87 0.65
CA LEU A 125 -10.26 -0.44 -0.73
C LEU A 125 -11.65 -0.84 -1.25
N ASN A 126 -12.17 -2.00 -0.85
CA ASN A 126 -13.55 -2.40 -1.17
C ASN A 126 -14.58 -1.52 -0.47
N ASP A 127 -14.38 -1.20 0.81
CA ASP A 127 -15.25 -0.28 1.56
C ASP A 127 -15.28 1.12 0.93
N LEU A 128 -14.19 1.53 0.27
CA LEU A 128 -14.08 2.80 -0.46
C LEU A 128 -14.39 2.70 -1.95
N SER A 129 -14.74 1.52 -2.47
CA SER A 129 -14.80 1.23 -3.91
C SER A 129 -15.57 2.27 -4.73
N THR A 130 -16.80 2.62 -4.32
CA THR A 130 -17.61 3.63 -4.99
C THR A 130 -16.93 5.00 -5.06
N HIS A 131 -16.30 5.43 -3.96
CA HIS A 131 -15.61 6.72 -3.91
C HIS A 131 -14.39 6.72 -4.83
N ILE A 132 -13.58 5.66 -4.79
CA ILE A 132 -12.40 5.48 -5.66
C ILE A 132 -12.80 5.56 -7.14
N LEU A 133 -13.84 4.82 -7.52
CA LEU A 133 -14.31 4.74 -8.91
C LEU A 133 -14.82 6.10 -9.41
N VAL A 134 -15.50 6.87 -8.56
CA VAL A 134 -15.97 8.22 -8.87
C VAL A 134 -14.83 9.21 -9.01
N GLU A 135 -13.93 9.28 -8.03
CA GLU A 135 -12.79 10.23 -8.04
C GLU A 135 -11.82 9.94 -9.20
N LEU A 136 -11.64 8.66 -9.55
CA LEU A 136 -10.78 8.25 -10.66
C LEU A 136 -11.51 8.15 -12.00
N ASN A 137 -12.80 8.52 -12.08
CA ASN A 137 -13.61 8.48 -13.31
C ASN A 137 -13.53 7.11 -14.06
N ARG A 138 -13.56 6.00 -13.32
CA ARG A 138 -13.45 4.63 -13.86
C ARG A 138 -14.69 3.82 -13.51
N LYS A 139 -15.16 2.98 -14.44
CA LYS A 139 -16.27 2.03 -14.19
C LYS A 139 -15.84 0.79 -13.41
N LYS A 140 -14.58 0.42 -13.54
CA LYS A 140 -13.93 -0.67 -12.81
C LYS A 140 -12.45 -0.37 -12.69
N ILE A 141 -11.83 -0.87 -11.62
CA ILE A 141 -10.39 -0.78 -11.38
C ILE A 141 -9.91 -2.17 -10.96
N TYR A 142 -8.85 -2.66 -11.61
CA TYR A 142 -8.17 -3.87 -11.21
C TYR A 142 -7.14 -3.53 -10.13
N LEU A 143 -7.13 -4.31 -9.05
CA LEU A 143 -6.12 -4.24 -8.00
C LEU A 143 -5.26 -5.49 -8.11
N LYS A 144 -3.94 -5.32 -8.12
CA LYS A 144 -2.98 -6.44 -8.13
C LYS A 144 -2.06 -6.33 -6.93
N TYR A 145 -2.04 -7.39 -6.14
CA TYR A 145 -1.22 -7.49 -4.94
C TYR A 145 0.03 -8.31 -5.25
N PHE A 146 1.19 -7.72 -4.99
CA PHE A 146 2.49 -8.29 -5.31
C PHE A 146 3.34 -8.48 -4.06
N GLY A 147 4.29 -9.42 -4.16
CA GLY A 147 5.43 -9.49 -3.26
C GLY A 147 6.58 -8.59 -3.71
N VAL A 148 7.63 -8.58 -2.89
CA VAL A 148 8.82 -7.72 -3.08
C VAL A 148 9.42 -7.85 -4.47
N THR A 149 9.49 -9.06 -5.04
CA THR A 149 10.12 -9.31 -6.33
C THR A 149 9.19 -9.12 -7.54
N LYS A 150 7.89 -8.86 -7.33
CA LYS A 150 6.83 -8.89 -8.36
C LYS A 150 6.75 -10.16 -9.22
N GLU A 151 7.53 -11.19 -8.91
CA GLU A 151 7.57 -12.45 -9.67
C GLU A 151 6.22 -13.19 -9.63
N PHE A 152 5.45 -12.96 -8.56
CA PHE A 152 4.16 -13.60 -8.34
C PHE A 152 3.10 -12.58 -7.91
N VAL A 153 1.90 -12.73 -8.46
CA VAL A 153 0.69 -12.03 -8.01
C VAL A 153 0.07 -12.83 -6.88
N PHE A 154 0.01 -12.25 -5.68
CA PHE A 154 -0.60 -12.90 -4.51
C PHE A 154 -2.12 -12.87 -4.57
N LYS A 155 -2.69 -11.79 -5.11
CA LYS A 155 -4.14 -11.60 -5.19
C LYS A 155 -4.46 -10.63 -6.31
N GLU A 156 -5.58 -10.88 -6.98
CA GLU A 156 -6.23 -9.92 -7.86
C GLU A 156 -7.64 -9.64 -7.35
N GLU A 157 -8.05 -8.38 -7.38
CA GLU A 157 -9.39 -7.94 -7.00
C GLU A 157 -9.91 -6.94 -8.04
N VAL A 158 -11.23 -6.87 -8.23
CA VAL A 158 -11.85 -5.88 -9.12
C VAL A 158 -12.81 -5.01 -8.34
N LEU A 159 -12.46 -3.73 -8.19
CA LEU A 159 -13.40 -2.71 -7.73
C LEU A 159 -14.36 -2.41 -8.88
N LYS A 160 -15.68 -2.47 -8.62
CA LYS A 160 -16.75 -2.16 -9.57
C LYS A 160 -17.94 -1.58 -8.83
N LEU A 161 -18.71 -0.73 -9.52
CA LEU A 161 -19.99 -0.19 -9.05
C LEU A 161 -21.06 -1.28 -8.91
#